data_AF-A0A1D2RUT3-F1
#
_entry.id   AF-A0A1D2RUT3-F1
#
_cell.length_a   1.000
_cell.length_b   1.000
_cell.length_c   1.000
_cell.angle_alpha   90.00
_cell.angle_beta   90.00
_cell.angle_gamma   90.00
#
_symmetry.space_group_name_H-M   'P 1'
#
loop_
_entity.id
_entity.type
_entity.pdbx_description
1 polymer ?
#
loop_
_entity_poly.entity_id
_entity_poly.type
_entity_poly.pdbx_seq_one_letter_code
_entity_poly.pdbx_strand_id
1 'polypeptide(L)'
;MSPLLPLPMPLAPLAWLTGLRRVPDNSVVTVHRFGRFVRALGPGWRWTLPGLDQLGQPVCLIGHHLDIPADSGAHAELYYQILDPAQAGEALDRVDALVTDQAREALASLAAANDDAPSLAETLKAELNRRLGRMGLRVIRCALHPA
;
A
#
# COMPACT_ATOMS: atom_id res chain seq x y z
N MET A 1 -43.97 -12.65 -42.47
CA MET A 1 -42.50 -12.54 -42.57
C MET A 1 -42.12 -11.15 -42.10
N SER A 2 -41.45 -11.06 -40.95
CA SER A 2 -40.45 -10.03 -40.57
C SER A 2 -40.22 -10.08 -39.05
N PRO A 3 -39.17 -10.76 -38.56
CA PRO A 3 -38.69 -10.63 -37.19
C PRO A 3 -37.50 -9.66 -37.20
N LEU A 4 -37.66 -8.43 -36.71
CA LEU A 4 -36.54 -7.47 -36.63
C LEU A 4 -36.44 -6.89 -35.22
N LEU A 5 -35.64 -7.61 -34.44
CA LEU A 5 -34.81 -7.26 -33.29
C LEU A 5 -35.21 -6.06 -32.39
N PRO A 6 -35.26 -6.24 -31.05
CA PRO A 6 -35.15 -5.11 -30.15
C PRO A 6 -33.75 -4.51 -30.29
N LEU A 7 -33.68 -3.27 -30.78
CA LEU A 7 -32.47 -2.45 -30.80
C LEU A 7 -31.85 -2.44 -29.37
N PRO A 8 -30.65 -2.99 -29.14
CA PRO A 8 -30.07 -2.97 -27.81
C PRO A 8 -29.78 -1.52 -27.43
N MET A 9 -30.25 -1.13 -26.25
CA MET A 9 -30.19 0.22 -25.68
C MET A 9 -28.85 0.93 -25.93
N PRO A 10 -28.85 2.25 -26.22
CA PRO A 10 -27.64 3.08 -26.36
C PRO A 10 -26.84 3.26 -25.04
N LEU A 11 -27.10 2.45 -24.00
CA LEU A 11 -26.37 2.48 -22.73
C LEU A 11 -24.95 1.91 -22.83
N ALA A 12 -24.70 1.00 -23.78
CA ALA A 12 -23.39 0.38 -23.95
C ALA A 12 -22.24 1.39 -24.24
N PRO A 13 -22.37 2.36 -25.17
CA PRO A 13 -21.31 3.35 -25.41
C PRO A 13 -21.12 4.34 -24.26
N LEU A 14 -22.18 4.68 -23.51
CA LEU A 14 -22.06 5.56 -22.34
C LEU A 14 -21.22 4.93 -21.22
N ALA A 15 -21.38 3.62 -20.99
CA ALA A 15 -20.59 2.89 -20.02
C ALA A 15 -19.09 2.91 -20.35
N TRP A 16 -18.72 2.82 -21.64
CA TRP A 16 -17.32 2.89 -22.08
C TRP A 16 -16.65 4.24 -21.75
N LEU A 17 -17.36 5.36 -21.88
CA LEU A 17 -16.82 6.68 -21.57
C LEU A 17 -16.59 6.90 -20.06
N THR A 18 -17.38 6.26 -19.18
CA THR A 18 -17.23 6.41 -17.73
C THR A 18 -16.06 5.63 -17.11
N GLY A 19 -15.43 4.75 -17.89
CA GLY A 19 -14.31 3.92 -17.42
C GLY A 19 -12.96 4.65 -17.34
N LEU A 20 -12.85 5.85 -17.94
CA LEU A 20 -11.62 6.61 -17.97
C LEU A 20 -11.42 7.35 -16.64
N ARG A 21 -10.49 6.85 -15.81
CA ARG A 21 -10.15 7.43 -14.51
C ARG A 21 -8.74 8.00 -14.56
N ARG A 22 -8.58 9.21 -14.03
CA ARG A 22 -7.27 9.83 -13.82
C ARG A 22 -6.76 9.46 -12.44
N VAL A 23 -5.63 8.79 -12.38
CA VAL A 23 -4.91 8.50 -11.13
C VAL A 23 -3.93 9.66 -10.87
N PRO A 24 -3.93 10.26 -9.66
CA PRO A 24 -2.98 11.32 -9.30
C PRO A 24 -1.53 10.82 -9.38
N ASP A 25 -0.62 11.70 -9.77
CA ASP A 25 0.81 11.42 -9.75
C ASP A 25 1.29 11.08 -8.33
N ASN A 26 2.25 10.16 -8.22
CA ASN A 26 2.78 9.62 -6.95
C ASN A 26 1.77 8.86 -6.07
N SER A 27 0.60 8.51 -6.61
CA SER A 27 -0.40 7.68 -5.92
C SER A 27 -0.76 6.44 -6.73
N VAL A 28 -1.24 5.42 -6.04
CA VAL A 28 -1.74 4.20 -6.62
C VAL A 28 -3.14 3.93 -6.12
N VAL A 29 -4.03 3.52 -7.00
CA VAL A 29 -5.39 3.13 -6.63
C VAL A 29 -5.50 1.61 -6.71
N THR A 30 -5.89 0.97 -5.61
CA THR A 30 -6.20 -0.46 -5.60
C THR A 30 -7.51 -0.71 -6.35
N VAL A 31 -7.57 -1.76 -7.17
CA VAL A 31 -8.80 -2.17 -7.86
C VAL A 31 -9.24 -3.50 -7.32
N HIS A 32 -10.46 -3.51 -6.80
CA HIS A 32 -11.15 -4.67 -6.30
C HIS A 32 -12.23 -5.10 -7.27
N ARG A 33 -12.39 -6.40 -7.49
CA ARG A 33 -13.50 -6.97 -8.26
C ARG A 33 -14.17 -8.02 -7.42
N PHE A 34 -15.48 -7.88 -7.21
CA PHE A 34 -16.25 -8.75 -6.31
C PHE A 34 -15.64 -8.88 -4.90
N GLY A 35 -15.08 -7.79 -4.37
CA GLY A 35 -14.45 -7.76 -3.04
C GLY A 35 -13.05 -8.37 -2.96
N ARG A 36 -12.45 -8.80 -4.07
CA ARG A 36 -11.05 -9.30 -4.12
C ARG A 36 -10.15 -8.31 -4.82
N PHE A 37 -8.91 -8.15 -4.35
CA PHE A 37 -7.94 -7.34 -5.08
C PHE A 37 -7.59 -7.98 -6.43
N VAL A 38 -7.57 -7.16 -7.46
CA VAL A 38 -7.20 -7.57 -8.82
C VAL A 38 -5.86 -6.98 -9.20
N ARG A 39 -5.70 -5.67 -9.01
CA ARG A 39 -4.48 -4.97 -9.43
C ARG A 39 -4.35 -3.60 -8.76
N ALA A 40 -3.13 -3.10 -8.76
CA ALA A 40 -2.84 -1.72 -8.41
C ALA A 40 -2.72 -0.86 -9.69
N LEU A 41 -3.47 0.24 -9.76
CA LEU A 41 -3.38 1.22 -10.84
C LEU A 41 -2.42 2.33 -10.44
N GLY A 42 -1.21 2.30 -11.00
CA GLY A 42 -0.28 3.42 -10.93
C GLY A 42 -0.75 4.69 -11.68
N PRO A 43 0.08 5.75 -11.63
CA PRO A 43 -0.30 7.10 -12.07
C PRO A 43 -0.62 7.19 -13.56
N GLY A 44 -1.43 8.20 -13.92
CA GLY A 44 -1.84 8.50 -15.28
C GLY A 44 -3.30 8.14 -15.61
N TRP A 45 -3.62 8.17 -16.89
CA TRP A 45 -4.94 7.79 -17.39
C TRP A 45 -5.06 6.28 -17.46
N ARG A 46 -6.06 5.72 -16.76
CA ARG A 46 -6.30 4.28 -16.71
C ARG A 46 -7.75 4.01 -17.10
N TRP A 47 -7.93 2.94 -17.87
CA TRP A 47 -9.25 2.38 -18.15
C TRP A 47 -9.62 1.39 -17.06
N THR A 48 -10.82 1.53 -16.51
CA THR A 48 -11.43 0.61 -15.53
C THR A 48 -12.80 0.20 -16.02
N LEU A 49 -13.30 -0.98 -15.60
CA LEU A 49 -14.64 -1.44 -15.98
C LEU A 49 -15.68 -0.88 -14.98
N PRO A 50 -16.45 0.16 -15.35
CA PRO A 50 -17.44 0.71 -14.45
C PRO A 50 -18.52 -0.33 -14.15
N GLY A 51 -18.81 -0.55 -12.87
CA GLY A 51 -19.83 -1.49 -12.39
C GLY A 51 -19.29 -2.84 -11.90
N LEU A 52 -18.12 -3.30 -12.36
CA LEU A 52 -17.46 -4.51 -11.84
C LEU A 52 -16.24 -4.19 -10.98
N ASP A 53 -15.47 -3.16 -11.38
CA ASP A 53 -14.26 -2.76 -10.70
C ASP A 53 -14.58 -1.68 -9.66
N GLN A 54 -14.34 -1.99 -8.39
CA GLN A 54 -14.41 -1.07 -7.26
C GLN A 54 -13.02 -0.51 -7.00
N LEU A 55 -12.86 0.80 -7.19
CA LEU A 55 -11.63 1.51 -6.90
C LEU A 55 -11.53 1.75 -5.40
N GLY A 56 -10.41 1.37 -4.80
CA GLY A 56 -10.04 1.69 -3.43
C GLY A 56 -9.62 3.15 -3.28
N GLN A 57 -9.15 3.49 -2.08
CA GLN A 57 -8.61 4.82 -1.81
C GLN A 57 -7.23 4.98 -2.50
N PRO A 58 -6.91 6.18 -3.02
CA PRO A 58 -5.57 6.45 -3.52
C PRO A 58 -4.56 6.36 -2.37
N VAL A 59 -3.60 5.45 -2.50
CA VAL A 59 -2.49 5.27 -1.55
C VAL A 59 -1.27 5.98 -2.12
N CYS A 60 -0.72 6.92 -1.36
CA CYS A 60 0.53 7.59 -1.73
C CYS A 60 1.66 6.56 -1.79
N LEU A 61 2.52 6.62 -2.80
CA LEU A 61 3.69 5.74 -2.89
C LEU A 61 4.79 6.17 -1.90
N ILE A 62 4.78 7.44 -1.51
CA ILE A 62 5.86 8.11 -0.77
C ILE A 62 5.32 8.84 0.45
N GLY A 63 6.20 9.15 1.38
CA GLY A 63 5.88 10.02 2.53
C GLY A 63 5.11 9.32 3.65
N HIS A 64 5.13 7.99 3.68
CA HIS A 64 4.56 7.26 4.81
C HIS A 64 5.45 7.41 6.02
N HIS A 65 4.83 7.88 7.09
CA HIS A 65 5.46 8.16 8.37
C HIS A 65 4.75 7.35 9.45
N LEU A 66 5.51 6.53 10.16
CA LEU A 66 4.98 5.69 11.23
C LEU A 66 5.79 5.89 12.51
N ASP A 67 5.09 6.25 13.57
CA ASP A 67 5.60 6.30 14.93
C ASP A 67 5.20 5.04 15.68
N ILE A 68 6.19 4.25 16.10
CA ILE A 68 5.99 3.01 16.82
C ILE A 68 6.45 3.21 18.27
N PRO A 69 5.55 3.05 19.26
CA PRO A 69 5.94 3.09 20.66
C PRO A 69 6.70 1.81 21.04
N ALA A 70 7.80 1.95 21.76
CA ALA A 70 8.50 0.87 22.43
C ALA A 70 7.99 0.71 23.86
N ASP A 71 8.01 -0.52 24.40
CA ASP A 71 7.61 -0.80 25.79
C ASP A 71 8.49 -0.09 26.84
N SER A 72 9.72 0.28 26.47
CA SER A 72 10.64 1.03 27.33
C SER A 72 10.38 2.54 27.39
N GLY A 73 9.33 3.03 26.71
CA GLY A 73 9.03 4.47 26.57
C GLY A 73 9.77 5.15 25.41
N ALA A 74 10.65 4.43 24.71
CA ALA A 74 11.32 4.93 23.51
C ALA A 74 10.34 4.98 22.31
N HIS A 75 10.59 5.89 21.36
CA HIS A 75 9.79 6.03 20.15
C HIS A 75 10.63 5.73 18.90
N ALA A 76 10.16 4.81 18.06
CA ALA A 76 10.78 4.50 16.78
C ALA A 76 10.02 5.22 15.65
N GLU A 77 10.71 6.13 14.99
CA GLU A 77 10.21 6.88 13.84
C GLU A 77 10.66 6.19 12.55
N LEU A 78 9.70 5.73 11.74
CA LEU A 78 9.96 4.94 10.54
C LEU A 78 9.42 5.63 9.29
N TYR A 79 10.30 5.81 8.30
CA TYR A 79 9.94 6.32 6.97
C TYR A 79 10.09 5.20 5.96
N TYR A 80 8.99 4.85 5.29
CA TYR A 80 9.00 3.87 4.21
C TYR A 80 8.35 4.40 2.94
N GLN A 81 8.65 3.70 1.86
CA GLN A 81 8.16 3.97 0.53
C GLN A 81 7.70 2.67 -0.11
N ILE A 82 6.61 2.76 -0.85
CA ILE A 82 6.09 1.67 -1.67
C ILE A 82 6.82 1.75 -3.02
N LEU A 83 7.68 0.78 -3.31
CA LEU A 83 8.40 0.69 -4.58
C LEU A 83 7.57 -0.04 -5.62
N ASP A 84 6.97 -1.17 -5.22
CA ASP A 84 6.17 -2.00 -6.10
C ASP A 84 4.78 -2.26 -5.50
N PRO A 85 3.76 -1.48 -5.91
CA PRO A 85 2.41 -1.68 -5.43
C PRO A 85 1.79 -2.99 -5.95
N ALA A 86 2.25 -3.53 -7.08
CA ALA A 86 1.74 -4.79 -7.58
C ALA A 86 2.18 -5.96 -6.69
N GLN A 87 3.41 -5.90 -6.16
CA GLN A 87 3.89 -6.86 -5.16
C GLN A 87 3.19 -6.73 -3.81
N ALA A 88 2.91 -5.51 -3.36
CA ALA A 88 2.18 -5.29 -2.11
C ALA A 88 0.73 -5.84 -2.19
N GLY A 89 0.09 -5.76 -3.35
CA GLY A 89 -1.17 -6.45 -3.59
C GLY A 89 -2.29 -6.02 -2.63
N GLU A 90 -2.92 -6.99 -1.96
CA GLU A 90 -3.93 -6.75 -0.90
C GLU A 90 -3.35 -6.04 0.33
N ALA A 91 -2.05 -6.18 0.59
CA ALA A 91 -1.43 -5.51 1.73
C ALA A 91 -1.44 -4.00 1.59
N LEU A 92 -1.62 -3.43 0.38
CA LEU A 92 -1.73 -1.98 0.17
C LEU A 92 -2.83 -1.34 0.99
N ASP A 93 -3.99 -1.99 1.09
CA ASP A 93 -5.16 -1.42 1.79
C ASP A 93 -4.91 -1.31 3.30
N ARG A 94 -3.97 -2.10 3.84
CA ARG A 94 -3.62 -2.14 5.25
C ARG A 94 -2.11 -2.01 5.48
N VAL A 95 -1.42 -1.32 4.56
CA VAL A 95 0.04 -1.32 4.53
C VAL A 95 0.61 -0.71 5.80
N ASP A 96 0.01 0.38 6.28
CA ASP A 96 0.41 1.05 7.52
C ASP A 96 0.28 0.11 8.72
N ALA A 97 -0.86 -0.57 8.85
CA ALA A 97 -1.07 -1.53 9.92
C ALA A 97 -0.07 -2.70 9.86
N LEU A 98 0.21 -3.21 8.66
CA LEU A 98 1.16 -4.30 8.46
C LEU A 98 2.60 -3.87 8.77
N VAL A 99 3.02 -2.70 8.30
CA VAL A 99 4.34 -2.14 8.59
C VAL A 99 4.49 -1.89 10.09
N THR A 100 3.46 -1.34 10.75
CA THR A 100 3.46 -1.16 12.21
C THR A 100 3.68 -2.48 12.93
N ASP A 101 2.97 -3.53 12.52
CA ASP A 101 3.04 -4.83 13.16
C ASP A 101 4.41 -5.47 13.01
N GLN A 102 4.94 -5.47 11.79
CA GLN A 102 6.29 -5.97 11.50
C GLN A 102 7.38 -5.17 12.23
N ALA A 103 7.23 -3.86 12.33
CA ALA A 103 8.20 -3.01 13.00
C ALA A 103 8.15 -3.18 14.52
N ARG A 104 6.95 -3.35 15.11
CA ARG A 104 6.80 -3.64 16.54
C ARG A 104 7.40 -4.98 16.91
N GLU A 105 7.15 -6.02 16.12
CA GLU A 105 7.71 -7.35 16.35
C GLU A 105 9.25 -7.36 16.18
N ALA A 106 9.76 -6.68 15.14
CA ALA A 106 11.20 -6.54 14.94
C ALA A 106 11.86 -5.73 16.08
N LEU A 107 11.21 -4.67 16.57
CA LEU A 107 11.70 -3.88 17.69
C LEU A 107 11.70 -4.68 18.99
N ALA A 108 10.61 -5.37 19.33
CA ALA A 108 10.51 -6.17 20.55
C ALA A 108 11.55 -7.31 20.59
N SER A 109 11.75 -7.99 19.45
CA SER A 109 12.76 -9.07 19.36
C SER A 109 14.19 -8.57 19.50
N LEU A 110 14.51 -7.38 18.97
CA LEU A 110 15.86 -6.82 19.02
C LEU A 110 16.15 -6.08 20.34
N ALA A 111 15.15 -5.41 20.93
CA ALA A 111 15.28 -4.72 22.22
C ALA A 111 15.55 -5.71 23.37
N ALA A 112 15.02 -6.94 23.28
CA ALA A 112 15.35 -8.00 24.22
C ALA A 112 16.82 -8.48 24.12
N ALA A 113 17.48 -8.23 22.98
CA ALA A 113 18.83 -8.73 22.69
C ALA A 113 19.93 -7.67 22.80
N ASN A 114 19.60 -6.37 22.74
CA ASN A 114 20.57 -5.27 22.74
C ASN A 114 20.13 -4.11 23.63
N ASP A 115 21.05 -3.60 24.45
CA ASP A 115 20.87 -2.38 25.26
C ASP A 115 21.26 -1.08 24.52
N ASP A 116 22.01 -1.18 23.42
CA ASP A 116 22.55 -0.02 22.70
C ASP A 116 21.60 0.51 21.60
N ALA A 117 20.89 1.60 21.91
CA ALA A 117 19.93 2.28 21.04
C ALA A 117 20.39 2.63 19.60
N PRO A 118 21.60 3.18 19.36
CA PRO A 118 22.02 3.54 17.99
C PRO A 118 22.27 2.30 17.11
N SER A 119 22.90 1.25 17.66
CA SER A 119 23.12 -0.02 16.94
C SER A 119 21.82 -0.78 16.69
N LEU A 120 20.85 -0.63 17.61
CA LEU A 120 19.51 -1.18 17.50
C LEU A 120 18.76 -0.61 16.28
N ALA A 121 18.84 0.70 16.05
CA ALA A 121 18.17 1.36 14.93
C ALA A 121 18.68 0.89 13.55
N GLU A 122 19.99 0.68 13.40
CA GLU A 122 20.57 0.15 12.16
C GLU A 122 20.16 -1.30 11.92
N THR A 123 20.19 -2.12 12.97
CA THR A 123 19.78 -3.53 12.92
C THR A 123 18.29 -3.66 12.59
N LEU A 124 17.45 -2.85 13.23
CA LEU A 124 16.01 -2.77 12.96
C LEU A 124 15.73 -2.37 11.51
N LYS A 125 16.43 -1.36 10.99
CA LYS A 125 16.30 -0.94 9.59
C LYS A 125 16.67 -2.06 8.62
N ALA A 126 17.74 -2.80 8.90
CA ALA A 126 18.17 -3.92 8.05
C ALA A 126 17.16 -5.08 8.07
N GLU A 127 16.63 -5.42 9.24
CA GLU A 127 15.60 -6.44 9.41
C GLU A 127 14.29 -6.03 8.70
N LEU A 128 13.84 -4.80 8.89
CA LEU A 128 12.62 -4.30 8.25
C LEU A 128 12.76 -4.24 6.73
N ASN A 129 13.89 -3.78 6.20
CA ASN A 129 14.13 -3.81 4.76
C ASN A 129 14.09 -5.24 4.18
N ARG A 130 14.53 -6.25 4.94
CA ARG A 130 14.46 -7.64 4.51
C ARG A 130 13.02 -8.16 4.49
N ARG A 131 12.25 -7.87 5.53
CA ARG A 131 10.84 -8.29 5.68
C ARG A 131 9.93 -7.57 4.69
N LEU A 132 9.99 -6.24 4.69
CA LEU A 132 9.17 -5.34 3.87
C LEU A 132 9.58 -5.38 2.39
N GLY A 133 10.86 -5.64 2.09
CA GLY A 133 11.35 -5.74 0.71
C GLY A 133 10.66 -6.83 -0.11
N ARG A 134 10.21 -7.93 0.54
CA ARG A 134 9.47 -9.02 -0.13
C ARG A 134 8.07 -8.60 -0.57
N MET A 135 7.54 -7.52 -0.01
CA MET A 135 6.23 -6.96 -0.33
C MET A 135 6.35 -5.71 -1.23
N GLY A 136 7.53 -5.44 -1.78
CA GLY A 136 7.76 -4.24 -2.59
C GLY A 136 7.83 -2.95 -1.78
N LEU A 137 8.09 -3.03 -0.48
CA LEU A 137 8.21 -1.88 0.43
C LEU A 137 9.67 -1.67 0.82
N ARG A 138 10.10 -0.43 1.00
CA ARG A 138 11.47 -0.10 1.43
C ARG A 138 11.48 0.95 2.51
N VAL A 139 12.24 0.69 3.57
CA VAL A 139 12.51 1.64 4.66
C VAL A 139 13.68 2.54 4.26
N ILE A 140 13.39 3.84 4.18
CA ILE A 140 14.38 4.89 3.86
C ILE A 140 15.15 5.26 5.13
N ARG A 141 14.41 5.52 6.21
CA ARG A 141 14.95 6.01 7.47
C ARG A 141 14.27 5.33 8.65
N CYS A 142 15.09 5.04 9.66
CA CYS A 142 14.65 4.59 10.96
C CYS A 142 15.41 5.47 11.98
N ALA A 143 14.70 6.12 12.87
CA ALA A 143 15.28 6.84 14.00
C ALA A 143 14.67 6.29 15.29
N LEU A 144 15.51 6.05 16.28
CA LEU A 144 15.06 5.62 17.60
C LEU A 144 15.34 6.75 18.57
N HIS A 145 14.30 7.23 19.23
CA HIS A 145 14.38 8.27 20.24
C HIS A 145 14.23 7.61 21.62
N PRO A 146 15.24 7.71 22.50
CA PRO A 146 15.09 7.25 23.88
C PRO A 146 14.04 8.09 24.61
N ALA A 147 13.40 7.46 25.61
CA ALA A 147 12.42 8.08 26.50
C ALA A 147 13.01 9.23 27.32
#